data_AF-A0A529ZCD3-F1
#
_entry.id   AF-A0A529ZCD3-F1
#
_cell.length_a   1.000
_cell.length_b   1.000
_cell.length_c   1.000
_cell.angle_alpha   90.00
_cell.angle_beta   90.00
_cell.angle_gamma   90.00
#
_symmetry.space_group_name_H-M   'P 1'
#
loop_
_entity.id
_entity.type
_entity.pdbx_description
1 polymer ?
#
loop_
_entity_poly.entity_id
_entity_poly.type
_entity_poly.pdbx_seq_one_letter_code
_entity_poly.pdbx_strand_id
1 'polypeptide(L)'
;MSKLQSDRQILGDFMTFYRKTSDSAAIGRVETPATNRGFLIGLSGTGGHRRTVFKGNSATDHDFGENSVYVRDFSEHYKADLRGSFDFVL
;
A
#
# COMPACT_ATOMS: atom_id res chain seq x y z
N MET A 1 -17.62 7.53 5.63
CA MET A 1 -16.81 8.47 4.83
C MET A 1 -15.54 7.75 4.39
N SER A 2 -15.16 7.88 3.12
CA SER A 2 -13.90 7.33 2.61
C SER A 2 -12.73 7.96 3.35
N LYS A 3 -11.76 7.15 3.80
CA LYS A 3 -10.50 7.65 4.37
C LYS A 3 -9.50 8.08 3.29
N LEU A 4 -9.80 7.83 2.02
CA LEU A 4 -8.99 8.26 0.89
C LEU A 4 -9.40 9.66 0.46
N GLN A 5 -8.41 10.54 0.34
CA GLN A 5 -8.56 11.86 -0.25
C GLN A 5 -8.49 11.80 -1.79
N SER A 6 -7.69 10.87 -2.32
CA SER A 6 -7.64 10.58 -3.75
C SER A 6 -7.55 9.08 -3.98
N ASP A 7 -8.27 8.59 -4.99
CA ASP A 7 -8.15 7.25 -5.54
C ASP A 7 -8.33 7.36 -7.06
N ARG A 8 -7.22 7.37 -7.80
CA ARG A 8 -7.22 7.54 -9.26
C ARG A 8 -6.58 6.34 -9.92
N GLN A 9 -7.26 5.81 -10.94
CA GLN A 9 -6.71 4.80 -11.83
C GLN A 9 -6.17 5.47 -13.09
N ILE A 10 -4.97 5.08 -13.50
CA ILE A 10 -4.32 5.55 -14.72
C ILE A 10 -3.96 4.30 -15.53
N LEU A 11 -4.52 4.20 -16.74
CA LEU A 11 -4.27 3.07 -17.62
C LEU A 11 -3.07 3.38 -18.52
N GLY A 12 -2.09 2.50 -18.53
CA GLY A 12 -1.05 2.43 -19.54
C GLY A 12 -1.13 1.10 -20.30
N ASP A 13 -0.40 0.99 -21.41
CA ASP A 13 -0.49 -0.18 -22.30
C ASP A 13 -0.05 -1.48 -21.62
N PHE A 14 0.92 -1.41 -20.71
CA PHE A 14 1.50 -2.58 -20.03
C PHE A 14 1.28 -2.58 -18.52
N MET A 15 0.87 -1.45 -17.96
CA MET A 15 0.75 -1.25 -16.52
C MET A 15 -0.49 -0.43 -16.21
N THR A 16 -1.21 -0.85 -15.16
CA THR A 16 -2.25 -0.03 -14.56
C THR A 16 -1.70 0.57 -13.29
N PHE A 17 -1.77 1.88 -13.18
CA PHE A 17 -1.35 2.60 -11.98
C PHE A 17 -2.55 3.00 -11.15
N TYR A 18 -2.39 2.96 -9.83
CA TYR A 18 -3.34 3.51 -8.88
C TYR A 18 -2.64 4.53 -8.00
N ARG A 19 -3.03 5.81 -8.10
CA ARG A 19 -2.61 6.82 -7.13
C ARG A 19 -3.63 6.90 -6.01
N LYS A 20 -3.21 6.56 -4.80
CA LYS A 20 -4.02 6.64 -3.59
C LYS A 20 -3.37 7.63 -2.63
N THR A 21 -4.16 8.54 -2.08
CA THR A 21 -3.69 9.49 -1.06
C THR A 21 -4.64 9.55 0.13
N SER A 22 -4.08 9.85 1.31
CA SER A 22 -4.84 10.07 2.54
C SER A 22 -4.04 10.94 3.49
N ASP A 23 -4.68 12.02 3.99
CA ASP A 23 -4.16 12.82 5.11
C ASP A 23 -4.56 12.25 6.47
N SER A 24 -5.37 11.18 6.51
CA SER A 24 -5.78 10.55 7.77
C SER A 24 -4.64 9.70 8.34
N ALA A 25 -4.32 9.91 9.63
CA ALA A 25 -3.35 9.08 10.34
C ALA A 25 -3.86 7.66 10.69
N ALA A 26 -5.17 7.41 10.56
CA ALA A 26 -5.85 6.21 11.05
C ALA A 26 -6.47 5.40 9.90
N ILE A 27 -5.65 4.95 8.96
CA ILE A 27 -6.11 4.34 7.72
C ILE A 27 -6.69 2.93 7.96
N GLY A 28 -6.17 2.21 8.95
CA GLY A 28 -6.75 0.96 9.47
C GLY A 28 -6.16 -0.28 8.81
N ARG A 29 -6.80 -1.43 9.03
CA ARG A 29 -6.31 -2.73 8.55
C ARG A 29 -6.75 -3.00 7.12
N VAL A 30 -5.83 -3.51 6.30
CA VAL A 30 -6.09 -4.01 4.96
C VAL A 30 -5.75 -5.50 4.91
N GLU A 31 -6.64 -6.28 4.32
CA GLU A 31 -6.47 -7.72 4.13
C GLU A 31 -6.91 -8.08 2.71
N THR A 32 -6.10 -8.88 2.02
CA THR A 32 -6.37 -9.28 0.63
C THR A 32 -5.90 -10.72 0.42
N PRO A 33 -6.74 -11.57 -0.21
CA PRO A 33 -6.38 -12.95 -0.46
C PRO A 33 -5.25 -13.06 -1.49
N ALA A 34 -4.59 -14.22 -1.49
CA ALA A 34 -3.70 -14.61 -2.58
C ALA A 34 -4.50 -14.71 -3.89
N THR A 35 -3.98 -14.13 -4.96
CA THR A 35 -4.64 -14.13 -6.28
C THR A 35 -3.72 -14.59 -7.42
N ASN A 36 -2.42 -14.78 -7.17
CA ASN A 36 -1.41 -15.19 -8.16
C ASN A 36 -1.37 -14.31 -9.44
N ARG A 37 -1.62 -13.00 -9.29
CA ARG A 37 -1.67 -12.03 -10.40
C ARG A 37 -0.36 -11.26 -10.61
N GLY A 38 0.77 -11.85 -10.19
CA GLY A 38 2.09 -11.22 -10.25
C GLY A 38 2.38 -10.33 -9.05
N PHE A 39 3.06 -9.20 -9.28
CA PHE A 39 3.55 -8.30 -8.22
C PHE A 39 2.84 -6.95 -8.27
N LEU A 40 2.76 -6.30 -7.10
CA LEU A 40 2.45 -4.87 -6.97
C LEU A 40 3.72 -4.13 -6.56
N ILE A 41 3.96 -2.99 -7.19
CA ILE A 41 5.08 -2.10 -6.91
C ILE A 41 4.49 -0.77 -6.48
N GLY A 42 4.76 -0.38 -5.24
CA GLY A 42 4.37 0.91 -4.69
C GLY A 42 5.55 1.88 -4.63
N LEU A 43 5.34 3.12 -5.04
CA LEU A 43 6.26 4.24 -4.81
C LEU A 43 5.61 5.25 -3.88
N SER A 44 6.30 5.61 -2.80
CA SER A 44 5.86 6.63 -1.86
C SER A 44 6.17 8.03 -2.40
N GLY A 45 5.16 8.84 -2.66
CA GLY A 45 5.31 10.25 -3.06
C GLY A 45 5.59 11.19 -1.89
N THR A 46 5.29 10.78 -0.66
CA THR A 46 5.58 11.51 0.58
C THR A 46 6.09 10.56 1.66
N GLY A 47 6.71 11.11 2.72
CA GLY A 47 7.07 10.34 3.91
C GLY A 47 5.96 10.33 4.97
N GLY A 48 6.17 9.53 6.03
CA GLY A 48 5.29 9.49 7.21
C GLY A 48 4.31 8.32 7.24
N HIS A 49 4.30 7.49 6.20
CA HIS A 49 3.49 6.28 6.16
C HIS A 49 4.20 5.12 6.88
N ARG A 50 3.45 4.35 7.67
CA ARG A 50 3.94 3.13 8.31
C ARG A 50 3.00 1.96 8.04
N ARG A 51 3.58 0.77 7.86
CA ARG A 51 2.85 -0.49 7.76
C ARG A 51 3.39 -1.50 8.75
N THR A 52 2.50 -2.10 9.54
CA THR A 52 2.80 -3.36 10.24
C THR A 52 2.24 -4.50 9.40
N VAL A 53 3.10 -5.28 8.74
CA VAL A 53 2.71 -6.41 7.89
C VAL A 53 2.73 -7.70 8.71
N PHE A 54 1.67 -8.51 8.60
CA PHE A 54 1.51 -9.76 9.32
C PHE A 54 1.74 -10.96 8.38
N LYS A 55 2.61 -11.88 8.77
CA LYS A 55 2.88 -13.14 8.06
C LYS A 55 2.99 -14.29 9.06
N GLY A 56 2.01 -15.19 9.06
CA GLY A 56 1.88 -16.22 10.09
C GLY A 56 1.81 -15.59 11.49
N ASN A 57 2.72 -16.00 12.37
CA ASN A 57 2.83 -15.48 13.74
C ASN A 57 3.77 -14.28 13.87
N SER A 58 4.31 -13.77 12.75
CA SER A 58 5.26 -12.66 12.74
C SER A 58 4.57 -11.37 12.29
N ALA A 59 5.04 -10.25 12.86
CA ALA A 59 4.68 -8.90 12.45
C ALA A 59 5.97 -8.12 12.15
N THR A 60 6.00 -7.40 11.04
CA THR A 60 7.15 -6.60 10.62
C THR A 60 6.69 -5.18 10.36
N ASP A 61 7.39 -4.21 10.96
CA ASP A 61 7.14 -2.80 10.74
C ASP A 61 7.98 -2.27 9.58
N HIS A 62 7.35 -1.46 8.75
CA HIS A 62 7.96 -0.75 7.63
C HIS A 62 7.60 0.73 7.73
N ASP A 63 8.61 1.58 7.82
CA ASP A 63 8.47 3.02 7.72
C ASP A 63 8.83 3.45 6.29
N PHE A 64 7.96 4.24 5.67
CA PHE A 64 8.14 4.72 4.30
C PHE A 64 8.46 6.22 4.33
N GLY A 65 9.68 6.54 3.91
CA GLY A 65 10.06 7.90 3.53
C GLY A 65 9.62 8.23 2.11
N GLU A 66 9.78 9.50 1.73
CA GLU A 66 9.64 9.92 0.33
C GLU A 66 10.53 9.06 -0.58
N ASN A 67 10.02 8.71 -1.76
CA ASN A 67 10.68 7.86 -2.76
C ASN A 67 10.96 6.40 -2.32
N SER A 68 10.41 5.96 -1.18
CA SER A 68 10.52 4.55 -0.78
C SER A 68 9.77 3.64 -1.75
N VAL A 69 10.41 2.51 -2.10
CA VAL A 69 9.82 1.47 -2.94
C VAL A 69 9.27 0.34 -2.07
N TYR A 70 8.06 -0.08 -2.37
CA TYR A 70 7.36 -1.19 -1.76
C TYR A 70 7.10 -2.26 -2.82
N VAL A 71 7.44 -3.51 -2.56
CA VAL A 71 7.10 -4.63 -3.45
C VAL A 71 6.27 -5.64 -2.70
N ARG A 72 5.22 -6.12 -3.36
CA ARG A 72 4.32 -7.15 -2.82
C ARG A 72 4.07 -8.23 -3.85
N ASP A 73 4.24 -9.48 -3.46
CA ASP A 73 3.79 -10.63 -4.24
C ASP A 73 2.29 -10.89 -4.01
N PHE A 74 1.49 -11.00 -5.08
CA PHE A 74 0.08 -11.39 -4.99
C PHE A 74 -0.15 -12.89 -4.88
N SER A 75 0.87 -13.72 -4.96
CA SER A 75 0.80 -15.15 -4.63
C SER A 75 0.60 -15.38 -3.13
N GLU A 76 0.90 -14.39 -2.29
CA GLU A 76 0.77 -14.46 -0.84
C GLU A 76 -0.49 -13.75 -0.33
N HIS A 77 -1.09 -14.34 0.72
CA HIS A 77 -2.08 -13.64 1.52
C HIS A 77 -1.42 -12.44 2.20
N TYR A 78 -2.03 -11.27 2.10
CA TYR A 78 -1.48 -10.05 2.69
C TYR A 78 -2.43 -9.46 3.70
N LYS A 79 -1.86 -9.10 4.85
CA LYS A 79 -2.52 -8.44 5.95
C LYS A 79 -1.59 -7.38 6.51
N ALA A 80 -2.05 -6.14 6.59
CA ALA A 80 -1.26 -5.07 7.19
C ALA A 80 -2.13 -4.03 7.90
N ASP A 81 -1.60 -3.48 8.98
CA ASP A 81 -2.13 -2.26 9.59
C ASP A 81 -1.45 -1.05 8.96
N LEU A 82 -2.23 -0.11 8.46
CA LEU A 82 -1.79 1.13 7.83
C LEU A 82 -1.94 2.31 8.80
N ARG A 83 -0.86 3.07 8.97
CA ARG A 83 -0.79 4.23 9.89
C ARG A 83 -0.06 5.40 9.23
N GLY A 84 -0.40 6.61 9.66
CA GLY A 84 0.15 7.83 9.08
C GLY A 84 -0.53 8.22 7.76
N SER A 85 -0.26 9.44 7.31
CA SER A 85 -0.68 9.89 5.99
C SER A 85 0.12 9.18 4.90
N PHE A 86 -0.42 9.15 3.68
CA PHE A 86 0.32 8.64 2.53
C PHE A 86 -0.06 9.29 1.20
N ASP A 87 0.89 9.22 0.27
CA ASP A 87 0.69 9.33 -1.18
C ASP A 87 1.44 8.15 -1.82
N PHE A 88 0.72 7.19 -2.40
CA PHE A 88 1.33 6.06 -3.10
C PHE A 88 0.83 5.99 -4.54
N VAL A 89 1.77 5.76 -5.45
CA VAL A 89 1.48 5.20 -6.78
C VAL A 89 1.74 3.70 -6.71
N LEU A 90 0.73 2.90 -7.06
CA LEU A 90 0.72 1.43 -7.03
C LEU A 90 0.54 0.83 -8.41
#